data_AF-A0A813GXZ8-F1
#
_entry.id   AF-A0A813GXZ8-F1
#
_cell.length_a   1.000
_cell.length_b   1.000
_cell.length_c   1.000
_cell.angle_alpha   90.00
_cell.angle_beta   90.00
_cell.angle_gamma   90.00
#
_symmetry.space_group_name_H-M   'P 1'
#
loop_
_entity.id
_entity.type
_entity.pdbx_description
1 polymer ?
#
loop_
_entity_poly.entity_id
_entity_poly.type
_entity_poly.pdbx_seq_one_letter_code
_entity_poly.pdbx_strand_id
1 'polypeptide(L)'
;VVSAMAAAKFDVKVEAALAVMKHDVKAARVAAKMDVEVEEANEAAKIDVEEAKVAASEEIAAAMAAIKRDAKAAMVAATNDVEEAKIAAKLDVEEAKAAAREEIAATRAANKLDVKAAMVVAKNDVDEAMLAATKDVEEAKVAAREEVETVMAATKREITKARVAAIVAAKMDGEEAKIAAKKDVEEAKVAARDEEAKDAAKMEVEEAKAEVMAATKIREAKLAAREDNPERRLRRSSLASAGLPPGKKYHYFLSHKKEHSTLGRQPESLAMAVHDSQTLAGFVGFFDVDDLKTITSEQLAEDVRRSCAMVVVLHDETCASSWCQFEWKAAELAGIPVLCIIDANHACRTTVLEQVKQCNPHLMVNQWISYIDSYRHDASSQITDWLHEHATQS
;
A
#
# COMPACT_ATOMS: atom_id res chain seq x y z
N VAL A 1 -56.10 -136.88 -52.15
CA VAL A 1 -55.47 -135.75 -52.90
C VAL A 1 -55.85 -134.39 -52.32
N VAL A 2 -57.12 -134.11 -51.98
CA VAL A 2 -57.54 -132.79 -51.44
C VAL A 2 -56.95 -132.43 -50.06
N SER A 3 -56.70 -133.40 -49.18
CA SER A 3 -56.14 -133.15 -47.83
C SER A 3 -54.65 -132.77 -47.82
N ALA A 4 -53.87 -133.14 -48.84
CA ALA A 4 -52.43 -132.84 -48.92
C ALA A 4 -52.17 -131.41 -49.44
N MET A 5 -53.06 -130.86 -50.27
CA MET A 5 -52.96 -129.47 -50.77
C MET A 5 -53.34 -128.42 -49.72
N ALA A 6 -54.17 -128.78 -48.73
CA ALA A 6 -54.54 -127.87 -47.64
C ALA A 6 -53.41 -127.68 -46.63
N ALA A 7 -52.68 -128.76 -46.28
CA ALA A 7 -51.52 -128.70 -45.39
C ALA A 7 -50.38 -127.87 -46.02
N ALA A 8 -50.05 -128.10 -47.29
CA ALA A 8 -49.02 -127.33 -48.01
C ALA A 8 -49.37 -125.83 -48.14
N LYS A 9 -50.66 -125.48 -48.31
CA LYS A 9 -51.09 -124.06 -48.31
C LYS A 9 -51.07 -123.40 -46.93
N PHE A 10 -51.19 -124.19 -45.86
CA PHE A 10 -51.10 -123.67 -44.50
C PHE A 10 -49.64 -123.41 -44.11
N ASP A 11 -48.73 -124.34 -44.45
CA ASP A 11 -47.28 -124.16 -44.23
C ASP A 11 -46.71 -122.96 -44.98
N VAL A 12 -47.08 -122.77 -46.27
CA VAL A 12 -46.61 -121.60 -47.04
C VAL A 12 -47.14 -120.28 -46.47
N LYS A 13 -48.36 -120.25 -45.91
CA LYS A 13 -48.90 -119.06 -45.25
C LYS A 13 -48.24 -118.78 -43.91
N VAL A 14 -47.91 -119.82 -43.14
CA VAL A 14 -47.21 -119.69 -41.86
C VAL A 14 -45.77 -119.24 -42.09
N GLU A 15 -45.06 -119.78 -43.09
CA GLU A 15 -43.72 -119.30 -43.46
C GLU A 15 -43.72 -117.86 -43.95
N ALA A 16 -44.69 -117.46 -44.78
CA ALA A 16 -44.82 -116.08 -45.24
C ALA A 16 -45.10 -115.11 -44.07
N ALA A 17 -45.99 -115.48 -43.15
CA ALA A 17 -46.26 -114.68 -41.95
C ALA A 17 -45.05 -114.58 -41.01
N LEU A 18 -44.29 -115.69 -40.86
CA LEU A 18 -43.06 -115.70 -40.07
C LEU A 18 -41.95 -114.86 -40.71
N ALA A 19 -41.87 -114.82 -42.04
CA ALA A 19 -40.93 -113.99 -42.77
C ALA A 19 -41.27 -112.49 -42.63
N VAL A 20 -42.55 -112.13 -42.71
CA VAL A 20 -43.03 -110.76 -42.46
C VAL A 20 -42.73 -110.33 -41.02
N MET A 21 -43.06 -111.16 -40.02
CA MET A 21 -42.73 -110.86 -38.62
C MET A 21 -41.21 -110.72 -38.39
N LYS A 22 -40.38 -111.57 -39.01
CA LYS A 22 -38.91 -111.44 -38.90
C LYS A 22 -38.40 -110.16 -39.55
N HIS A 23 -39.02 -109.71 -40.64
CA HIS A 23 -38.68 -108.45 -41.30
C HIS A 23 -39.08 -107.25 -40.42
N ASP A 24 -40.29 -107.26 -39.86
CA ASP A 24 -40.80 -106.19 -38.99
C ASP A 24 -40.01 -106.09 -37.68
N VAL A 25 -39.63 -107.23 -37.08
CA VAL A 25 -38.75 -107.26 -35.90
C VAL A 25 -37.35 -106.73 -36.22
N LYS A 26 -36.82 -106.99 -37.41
CA LYS A 26 -35.55 -106.39 -37.86
C LYS A 26 -35.67 -104.88 -38.06
N ALA A 27 -36.75 -104.42 -38.70
CA ALA A 27 -37.00 -103.00 -38.93
C ALA A 27 -37.16 -102.24 -37.60
N ALA A 28 -37.94 -102.78 -36.66
CA ALA A 28 -38.11 -102.20 -35.33
C ALA A 28 -36.80 -102.15 -34.53
N ARG A 29 -35.97 -103.19 -34.64
CA ARG A 29 -34.65 -103.23 -33.99
C ARG A 29 -33.66 -102.22 -34.60
N VAL A 30 -33.73 -101.96 -35.90
CA VAL A 30 -32.93 -100.93 -36.57
C VAL A 30 -33.39 -99.54 -36.14
N ALA A 31 -34.70 -99.28 -36.11
CA ALA A 31 -35.27 -98.02 -35.65
C ALA A 31 -34.86 -97.71 -34.20
N ALA A 32 -35.03 -98.67 -33.28
CA ALA A 32 -34.62 -98.50 -31.89
C ALA A 32 -33.10 -98.27 -31.72
N LYS A 33 -32.26 -98.85 -32.60
CA LYS A 33 -30.81 -98.60 -32.58
C LYS A 33 -30.48 -97.19 -33.05
N MET A 34 -31.16 -96.70 -34.08
CA MET A 34 -30.99 -95.32 -34.57
C MET A 34 -31.45 -94.29 -33.54
N ASP A 35 -32.57 -94.54 -32.84
CA ASP A 35 -33.06 -93.63 -31.80
C ASP A 35 -32.05 -93.50 -30.63
N VAL A 36 -31.42 -94.62 -30.22
CA VAL A 36 -30.36 -94.61 -29.20
C VAL A 36 -29.10 -93.86 -29.68
N GLU A 37 -28.69 -94.07 -30.93
CA GLU A 37 -27.55 -93.34 -31.52
C GLU A 37 -27.81 -91.83 -31.63
N VAL A 38 -29.06 -91.43 -31.91
CA VAL A 38 -29.46 -90.01 -31.95
C VAL A 38 -29.48 -89.39 -30.56
N GLU A 39 -29.92 -90.14 -29.54
CA GLU A 39 -29.91 -89.65 -28.15
C GLU A 39 -28.47 -89.50 -27.62
N GLU A 40 -27.59 -90.48 -27.85
CA GLU A 40 -26.17 -90.37 -27.51
C GLU A 40 -25.49 -89.19 -28.22
N ALA A 41 -25.80 -88.96 -29.50
CA ALA A 41 -25.25 -87.84 -30.26
C ALA A 41 -25.74 -86.48 -29.72
N ASN A 42 -26.99 -86.37 -29.27
CA ASN A 42 -27.52 -85.15 -28.67
C ASN A 42 -26.89 -84.87 -27.30
N GLU A 43 -26.67 -85.90 -26.50
CA GLU A 43 -26.06 -85.74 -25.17
C GLU A 43 -24.57 -85.38 -25.29
N ALA A 44 -23.86 -85.96 -26.26
CA ALA A 44 -22.50 -85.55 -26.61
C ALA A 44 -22.42 -84.09 -27.07
N ALA A 45 -23.34 -83.66 -27.95
CA ALA A 45 -23.39 -82.28 -28.43
C ALA A 45 -23.67 -81.27 -27.29
N LYS A 46 -24.49 -81.63 -26.29
CA LYS A 46 -24.67 -80.78 -25.10
C LYS A 46 -23.38 -80.64 -24.30
N ILE A 47 -22.64 -81.72 -24.10
CA ILE A 47 -21.36 -81.71 -23.37
C ILE A 47 -20.38 -80.79 -24.11
N ASP A 48 -20.24 -80.93 -25.42
CA ASP A 48 -19.37 -80.08 -26.24
C ASP A 48 -19.74 -78.59 -26.14
N VAL A 49 -21.04 -78.27 -26.12
CA VAL A 49 -21.52 -76.89 -25.96
C VAL A 49 -21.19 -76.33 -24.57
N GLU A 50 -21.34 -77.12 -23.51
CA GLU A 50 -20.98 -76.69 -22.16
C GLU A 50 -19.47 -76.54 -21.98
N GLU A 51 -18.66 -77.46 -22.53
CA GLU A 51 -17.19 -77.32 -22.55
C GLU A 51 -16.76 -76.07 -23.31
N ALA A 52 -17.36 -75.78 -24.46
CA ALA A 52 -17.09 -74.56 -25.23
C ALA A 52 -17.45 -73.28 -24.45
N LYS A 53 -18.54 -73.28 -23.68
CA LYS A 53 -18.92 -72.15 -22.82
C LYS A 53 -17.93 -71.94 -21.69
N VAL A 54 -17.47 -73.01 -21.04
CA VAL A 54 -16.47 -72.94 -19.97
C VAL A 54 -15.16 -72.38 -20.51
N ALA A 55 -14.67 -72.91 -21.64
CA ALA A 55 -13.46 -72.42 -22.29
C ALA A 55 -13.56 -70.93 -22.65
N ALA A 56 -14.67 -70.49 -23.26
CA ALA A 56 -14.90 -69.08 -23.57
C ALA A 56 -14.95 -68.19 -22.31
N SER A 57 -15.56 -68.67 -21.23
CA SER A 57 -15.61 -67.94 -19.96
C SER A 57 -14.22 -67.79 -19.34
N GLU A 58 -13.38 -68.82 -19.41
CA GLU A 58 -12.00 -68.79 -18.91
C GLU A 58 -11.13 -67.81 -19.73
N GLU A 59 -11.25 -67.80 -21.05
CA GLU A 59 -10.56 -66.84 -21.91
C GLU A 59 -10.96 -65.40 -21.61
N ILE A 60 -12.26 -65.14 -21.43
CA ILE A 60 -12.76 -63.80 -21.05
C ILE A 60 -12.20 -63.39 -19.69
N ALA A 61 -12.19 -64.30 -18.70
CA ALA A 61 -11.64 -64.02 -17.38
C ALA A 61 -10.15 -63.71 -17.43
N ALA A 62 -9.38 -64.46 -18.22
CA ALA A 62 -7.96 -64.22 -18.44
C ALA A 62 -7.71 -62.86 -19.12
N ALA A 63 -8.49 -62.52 -20.15
CA ALA A 63 -8.40 -61.23 -20.83
C ALA A 63 -8.73 -60.05 -19.89
N MET A 64 -9.78 -60.17 -19.07
CA MET A 64 -10.11 -59.16 -18.06
C MET A 64 -9.00 -59.00 -17.00
N ALA A 65 -8.38 -60.10 -16.58
CA ALA A 65 -7.26 -60.06 -15.64
C ALA A 65 -6.04 -59.34 -16.24
N ALA A 66 -5.73 -59.58 -17.52
CA ALA A 66 -4.67 -58.89 -18.24
C ALA A 66 -4.95 -57.38 -18.35
N ILE A 67 -6.15 -56.99 -18.82
CA ILE A 67 -6.57 -55.58 -18.93
C ILE A 67 -6.48 -54.88 -17.57
N LYS A 68 -6.90 -55.54 -16.49
CA LYS A 68 -6.83 -54.97 -15.13
C LYS A 68 -5.38 -54.79 -14.65
N ARG A 69 -4.46 -55.66 -15.07
CA ARG A 69 -3.03 -55.55 -14.75
C ARG A 69 -2.42 -54.36 -15.50
N ASP A 70 -2.70 -54.24 -16.79
CA ASP A 70 -2.18 -53.18 -17.64
C ASP A 70 -2.72 -51.81 -17.20
N ALA A 71 -4.01 -51.73 -16.86
CA ALA A 71 -4.61 -50.51 -16.31
C ALA A 71 -3.93 -50.07 -15.00
N LYS A 72 -3.61 -51.02 -14.11
CA LYS A 72 -2.88 -50.71 -12.88
C LYS A 72 -1.45 -50.24 -13.16
N ALA A 73 -0.75 -50.89 -14.09
CA ALA A 73 0.60 -50.49 -14.48
C ALA A 73 0.62 -49.08 -15.08
N ALA A 74 -0.33 -48.76 -15.96
CA ALA A 74 -0.49 -47.42 -16.54
C ALA A 74 -0.80 -46.36 -15.48
N MET A 75 -1.66 -46.66 -14.50
CA MET A 75 -1.96 -45.73 -13.40
C MET A 75 -0.74 -45.44 -12.52
N VAL A 76 0.08 -46.46 -12.23
CA VAL A 76 1.33 -46.27 -11.47
C VAL A 76 2.33 -45.42 -12.27
N ALA A 77 2.50 -45.68 -13.56
CA ALA A 77 3.37 -44.89 -14.43
C ALA A 77 2.93 -43.41 -14.46
N ALA A 78 1.64 -43.16 -14.71
CA ALA A 78 1.10 -41.80 -14.72
C ALA A 78 1.26 -41.08 -13.36
N THR A 79 1.17 -41.81 -12.24
CA THR A 79 1.38 -41.23 -10.91
C THR A 79 2.85 -40.84 -10.70
N ASN A 80 3.78 -41.68 -11.15
CA ASN A 80 5.21 -41.39 -11.07
C ASN A 80 5.58 -40.18 -11.94
N ASP A 81 5.08 -40.11 -13.18
CA ASP A 81 5.33 -38.98 -14.09
C ASP A 81 4.85 -37.65 -13.48
N VAL A 82 3.69 -37.67 -12.81
CA VAL A 82 3.15 -36.48 -12.12
C VAL A 82 4.03 -36.06 -10.94
N GLU A 83 4.56 -37.01 -10.15
CA GLU A 83 5.46 -36.70 -9.04
C GLU A 83 6.83 -36.18 -9.54
N GLU A 84 7.38 -36.76 -10.61
CA GLU A 84 8.60 -36.26 -11.25
C GLU A 84 8.41 -34.82 -11.77
N ALA A 85 7.29 -34.54 -12.45
CA ALA A 85 6.97 -33.19 -12.91
C ALA A 85 6.82 -32.18 -11.75
N LYS A 86 6.22 -32.59 -10.62
CA LYS A 86 6.13 -31.75 -9.42
C LYS A 86 7.51 -31.45 -8.81
N ILE A 87 8.43 -32.42 -8.81
CA ILE A 87 9.79 -32.23 -8.30
C ILE A 87 10.55 -31.25 -9.21
N ALA A 88 10.48 -31.44 -10.54
CA ALA A 88 11.11 -30.54 -11.50
C ALA A 88 10.59 -29.10 -11.35
N ALA A 89 9.28 -28.90 -11.30
CA ALA A 89 8.69 -27.57 -11.13
C ALA A 89 9.10 -26.90 -9.80
N LYS A 90 9.28 -27.67 -8.72
CA LYS A 90 9.78 -27.11 -7.45
C LYS A 90 11.24 -26.66 -7.55
N LEU A 91 12.08 -27.42 -8.24
CA LEU A 91 13.48 -27.06 -8.45
C LEU A 91 13.60 -25.78 -9.29
N ASP A 92 12.85 -25.67 -10.38
CA ASP A 92 12.84 -24.47 -11.24
C ASP A 92 12.43 -23.21 -10.45
N VAL A 93 11.42 -23.34 -9.57
CA VAL A 93 10.97 -22.23 -8.71
C VAL A 93 12.05 -21.83 -7.71
N GLU A 94 12.77 -22.78 -7.10
CA GLU A 94 13.85 -22.46 -6.16
C GLU A 94 15.07 -21.85 -6.87
N GLU A 95 15.41 -22.28 -8.08
CA GLU A 95 16.45 -21.67 -8.92
C GLU A 95 16.09 -20.23 -9.30
N ALA A 96 14.85 -19.99 -9.74
CA ALA A 96 14.35 -18.64 -10.05
C ALA A 96 14.39 -17.72 -8.82
N LYS A 97 14.04 -18.22 -7.63
CA LYS A 97 14.16 -17.46 -6.37
C LYS A 97 15.61 -17.13 -6.01
N ALA A 98 16.54 -18.06 -6.25
CA ALA A 98 17.96 -17.82 -6.00
C ALA A 98 18.51 -16.72 -6.91
N ALA A 99 18.21 -16.78 -8.21
CA ALA A 99 18.60 -15.76 -9.18
C ALA A 99 18.03 -14.37 -8.82
N ALA A 100 16.74 -14.30 -8.47
CA ALA A 100 16.11 -13.05 -8.06
C ALA A 100 16.73 -12.45 -6.78
N ARG A 101 17.14 -13.29 -5.82
CA ARG A 101 17.83 -12.83 -4.60
C ARG A 101 19.20 -12.22 -4.91
N GLU A 102 19.94 -12.81 -5.84
CA GLU A 102 21.25 -12.32 -6.27
C GLU A 102 21.12 -10.95 -6.96
N GLU A 103 20.14 -10.79 -7.85
CA GLU A 103 19.87 -9.52 -8.54
C GLU A 103 19.45 -8.41 -7.56
N ILE A 104 18.60 -8.73 -6.58
CA ILE A 104 18.20 -7.78 -5.52
C ILE A 104 19.43 -7.39 -4.68
N ALA A 105 20.31 -8.33 -4.36
CA ALA A 105 21.53 -8.06 -3.59
C ALA A 105 22.49 -7.14 -4.35
N ALA A 106 22.69 -7.39 -5.64
CA ALA A 106 23.51 -6.54 -6.51
C ALA A 106 22.95 -5.12 -6.62
N THR A 107 21.63 -4.98 -6.82
CA THR A 107 20.95 -3.68 -6.90
C THR A 107 21.06 -2.90 -5.59
N ARG A 108 20.89 -3.56 -4.43
CA ARG A 108 21.08 -2.92 -3.12
C ARG A 108 22.51 -2.45 -2.90
N ALA A 109 23.50 -3.20 -3.37
CA ALA A 109 24.90 -2.80 -3.27
C ALA A 109 25.20 -1.56 -4.12
N ALA A 110 24.69 -1.51 -5.36
CA ALA A 110 24.81 -0.35 -6.24
C ALA A 110 24.16 0.91 -5.63
N ASN A 111 22.90 0.81 -5.20
CA ASN A 111 22.19 1.94 -4.58
C ASN A 111 22.90 2.45 -3.32
N LYS A 112 23.53 1.57 -2.53
CA LYS A 112 24.31 1.97 -1.35
C LYS A 112 25.56 2.78 -1.72
N LEU A 113 26.20 2.49 -2.85
CA LEU A 113 27.33 3.27 -3.34
C LEU A 113 26.88 4.63 -3.86
N ASP A 114 25.77 4.67 -4.60
CA ASP A 114 25.21 5.93 -5.15
C ASP A 114 24.76 6.88 -4.04
N VAL A 115 24.07 6.36 -3.01
CA VAL A 115 23.69 7.17 -1.83
C VAL A 115 24.92 7.72 -1.11
N LYS A 116 25.99 6.93 -0.97
CA LYS A 116 27.24 7.41 -0.37
C LYS A 116 27.89 8.50 -1.22
N ALA A 117 27.90 8.35 -2.54
CA ALA A 117 28.44 9.36 -3.45
C ALA A 117 27.64 10.67 -3.35
N ALA A 118 26.30 10.59 -3.38
CA ALA A 118 25.42 11.75 -3.23
C ALA A 118 25.61 12.46 -1.88
N MET A 119 25.80 11.71 -0.79
CA MET A 119 26.03 12.27 0.54
C MET A 119 27.38 13.02 0.62
N VAL A 120 28.42 12.56 -0.07
CA VAL A 120 29.70 13.27 -0.16
C VAL A 120 29.55 14.58 -0.94
N VAL A 121 28.83 14.57 -2.06
CA VAL A 121 28.56 15.79 -2.85
C VAL A 121 27.79 16.80 -2.01
N ALA A 122 26.68 16.40 -1.40
CA ALA A 122 25.87 17.29 -0.56
C ALA A 122 26.65 17.87 0.62
N LYS A 123 27.57 17.09 1.22
CA LYS A 123 28.44 17.59 2.28
C LYS A 123 29.41 18.66 1.75
N ASN A 124 30.02 18.44 0.60
CA ASN A 124 30.92 19.42 -0.01
C ASN A 124 30.19 20.72 -0.35
N ASP A 125 28.96 20.64 -0.89
CA ASP A 125 28.15 21.83 -1.19
C ASP A 125 27.83 22.65 0.08
N VAL A 126 27.53 21.98 1.19
CA VAL A 126 27.31 22.62 2.49
C VAL A 126 28.59 23.28 3.01
N ASP A 127 29.73 22.59 2.91
CA ASP A 127 31.03 23.13 3.34
C ASP A 127 31.43 24.36 2.49
N GLU A 128 31.18 24.35 1.17
CA GLU A 128 31.40 25.50 0.28
C GLU A 128 30.47 26.68 0.64
N ALA A 129 29.18 26.42 0.87
CA ALA A 129 28.23 27.46 1.29
C ALA A 129 28.62 28.09 2.64
N MET A 130 29.11 27.28 3.58
CA MET A 130 29.56 27.76 4.90
C MET A 130 30.81 28.64 4.78
N LEU A 131 31.75 28.28 3.89
CA LEU A 131 32.93 29.10 3.59
C LEU A 131 32.55 30.43 2.95
N ALA A 132 31.62 30.42 1.98
CA ALA A 132 31.12 31.64 1.34
C ALA A 132 30.46 32.58 2.36
N ALA A 133 29.56 32.06 3.21
CA ALA A 133 28.90 32.84 4.25
C ALA A 133 29.90 33.42 5.27
N THR A 134 30.96 32.67 5.62
CA THR A 134 32.01 33.17 6.52
C THR A 134 32.77 34.33 5.89
N LYS A 135 33.05 34.24 4.59
CA LYS A 135 33.73 35.31 3.84
C LYS A 135 32.88 36.58 3.80
N ASP A 136 31.59 36.46 3.50
CA ASP A 136 30.66 37.61 3.44
C ASP A 136 30.56 38.31 4.80
N VAL A 137 30.55 37.54 5.91
CA VAL A 137 30.55 38.11 7.27
C VAL A 137 31.83 38.89 7.57
N GLU A 138 33.00 38.39 7.16
CA GLU A 138 34.26 39.12 7.35
C GLU A 138 34.33 40.38 6.47
N GLU A 139 33.86 40.32 5.22
CA GLU A 139 33.77 41.50 4.35
C GLU A 139 32.83 42.57 4.95
N ALA A 140 31.67 42.17 5.48
CA ALA A 140 30.74 43.09 6.16
C ALA A 140 31.34 43.72 7.43
N LYS A 141 32.13 42.96 8.22
CA LYS A 141 32.83 43.49 9.39
C LYS A 141 33.89 44.54 9.02
N VAL A 142 34.60 44.34 7.91
CA VAL A 142 35.58 45.32 7.42
C VAL A 142 34.87 46.60 6.99
N ALA A 143 33.81 46.49 6.17
CA ALA A 143 33.02 47.64 5.74
C ALA A 143 32.46 48.44 6.92
N ALA A 144 31.91 47.77 7.94
CA ALA A 144 31.39 48.43 9.14
C ALA A 144 32.49 49.16 9.93
N ARG A 145 33.72 48.63 9.99
CA ARG A 145 34.86 49.31 10.64
C ARG A 145 35.26 50.57 9.90
N GLU A 146 35.31 50.51 8.57
CA GLU A 146 35.64 51.67 7.74
C GLU A 146 34.59 52.79 7.90
N GLU A 147 33.30 52.46 7.91
CA GLU A 147 32.23 53.44 8.16
C GLU A 147 32.39 54.11 9.53
N VAL A 148 32.62 53.34 10.59
CA VAL A 148 32.86 53.89 11.94
C VAL A 148 34.07 54.84 11.95
N GLU A 149 35.16 54.48 11.27
CA GLU A 149 36.36 55.33 11.19
C GLU A 149 36.07 56.66 10.49
N THR A 150 35.30 56.63 9.38
CA THR A 150 34.90 57.86 8.67
C THR A 150 34.04 58.77 9.54
N VAL A 151 33.08 58.21 10.28
CA VAL A 151 32.21 58.96 11.21
C VAL A 151 33.04 59.56 12.35
N MET A 152 33.97 58.80 12.93
CA MET A 152 34.86 59.30 13.97
C MET A 152 35.75 60.45 13.46
N ALA A 153 36.29 60.34 12.24
CA ALA A 153 37.10 61.39 11.62
C ALA A 153 36.28 62.67 11.37
N ALA A 154 35.06 62.55 10.85
CA ALA A 154 34.14 63.66 10.65
C ALA A 154 33.80 64.36 11.97
N THR A 155 33.45 63.58 13.00
CA THR A 155 33.12 64.10 14.33
C THR A 155 34.31 64.86 14.95
N LYS A 156 35.53 64.33 14.81
CA LYS A 156 36.75 65.00 15.29
C LYS A 156 37.00 66.34 14.60
N ARG A 157 36.69 66.45 13.30
CA ARG A 157 36.76 67.72 12.55
C ARG A 157 35.74 68.75 13.05
N GLU A 158 34.50 68.34 13.28
CA GLU A 158 33.47 69.24 13.82
C GLU A 158 33.81 69.70 15.25
N ILE A 159 34.31 68.80 16.11
CA ILE A 159 34.78 69.17 17.45
C ILE A 159 35.93 70.18 17.39
N THR A 160 36.90 69.99 16.48
CA THR A 160 38.00 70.94 16.32
C THR A 160 37.53 72.28 15.79
N LYS A 161 36.62 72.29 14.82
CA LYS A 161 35.98 73.52 14.31
C LYS A 161 35.23 74.26 15.42
N ALA A 162 34.44 73.55 16.23
CA ALA A 162 33.74 74.11 17.38
C ALA A 162 34.72 74.69 18.43
N ARG A 163 35.82 74.00 18.73
CA ARG A 163 36.86 74.52 19.65
C ARG A 163 37.54 75.76 19.10
N VAL A 164 37.85 75.81 17.81
CA VAL A 164 38.43 77.01 17.19
C VAL A 164 37.43 78.17 17.22
N ALA A 165 36.15 77.92 16.91
CA ALA A 165 35.10 78.93 17.01
C ALA A 165 34.95 79.48 18.44
N ALA A 166 34.97 78.60 19.45
CA ALA A 166 34.93 79.01 20.85
C ALA A 166 36.16 79.83 21.27
N ILE A 167 37.37 79.48 20.80
CA ILE A 167 38.60 80.26 21.06
C ILE A 167 38.54 81.62 20.38
N VAL A 168 38.01 81.70 19.15
CA VAL A 168 37.84 82.97 18.42
C VAL A 168 36.81 83.85 19.12
N ALA A 169 35.66 83.29 19.52
CA ALA A 169 34.66 84.00 20.32
C ALA A 169 35.28 84.53 21.62
N ALA A 170 36.00 83.70 22.39
CA ALA A 170 36.67 84.13 23.62
C ALA A 170 37.75 85.20 23.40
N LYS A 171 38.38 85.27 22.22
CA LYS A 171 39.34 86.34 21.87
C LYS A 171 38.63 87.64 21.45
N MET A 172 37.52 87.55 20.75
CA MET A 172 36.67 88.71 20.42
C MET A 172 36.00 89.27 21.67
N ASP A 173 35.52 88.40 22.55
CA ASP A 173 35.03 88.75 23.89
C ASP A 173 36.15 89.36 24.76
N GLY A 174 37.42 89.02 24.52
CA GLY A 174 38.58 89.64 25.17
C GLY A 174 38.87 91.08 24.72
N GLU A 175 38.47 91.47 23.50
CA GLU A 175 38.50 92.87 23.06
C GLU A 175 37.26 93.63 23.51
N GLU A 176 36.08 93.00 23.55
CA GLU A 176 34.86 93.60 24.12
C GLU A 176 34.91 93.71 25.65
N ALA A 177 35.65 92.83 26.34
CA ALA A 177 35.90 92.88 27.79
C ALA A 177 36.76 94.07 28.22
N LYS A 178 37.47 94.76 27.31
CA LYS A 178 38.10 96.07 27.61
C LYS A 178 37.10 97.22 27.64
N ILE A 179 35.92 97.07 27.04
CA ILE A 179 34.87 98.10 26.99
C ILE A 179 33.78 97.84 28.05
N ALA A 180 33.57 96.58 28.44
CA ALA A 180 32.50 96.18 29.36
C ALA A 180 32.89 96.11 30.86
N ALA A 181 34.09 96.53 31.27
CA ALA A 181 34.50 96.62 32.68
C ALA A 181 33.90 97.82 33.45
N LYS A 182 32.68 98.25 33.10
CA LYS A 182 32.01 99.41 33.71
C LYS A 182 30.51 99.27 33.95
N LYS A 183 29.94 98.09 33.75
CA LYS A 183 28.55 97.86 34.11
C LYS A 183 28.40 96.45 34.64
N ASP A 184 28.61 96.38 35.94
CA ASP A 184 28.14 95.32 36.81
C ASP A 184 26.69 94.92 36.50
N VAL A 185 26.30 93.84 37.17
CA VAL A 185 24.95 93.32 37.41
C VAL A 185 24.73 92.05 36.58
N GLU A 186 24.87 90.87 37.20
CA GLU A 186 23.86 90.21 38.05
C GLU A 186 22.66 89.67 37.23
N GLU A 187 22.15 88.52 37.67
CA GLU A 187 21.12 87.65 37.05
C GLU A 187 21.66 86.66 35.99
N ALA A 188 22.20 85.50 36.34
CA ALA A 188 21.57 84.32 36.95
C ALA A 188 20.48 83.62 36.09
N LYS A 189 20.75 82.33 35.81
CA LYS A 189 19.83 81.16 35.67
C LYS A 189 19.23 80.75 34.30
N VAL A 190 19.62 79.51 33.91
CA VAL A 190 18.80 78.36 33.39
C VAL A 190 18.35 78.49 31.92
N ALA A 191 18.53 77.53 31.00
CA ALA A 191 18.22 76.09 31.04
C ALA A 191 18.97 75.25 29.97
N ALA A 192 18.83 73.93 30.11
CA ALA A 192 19.20 72.81 29.22
C ALA A 192 19.09 73.09 27.70
N ARG A 193 19.81 72.41 26.80
CA ARG A 193 19.72 70.97 26.42
C ARG A 193 20.70 70.81 25.22
N ASP A 194 21.45 69.73 25.01
CA ASP A 194 21.02 68.62 24.16
C ASP A 194 22.01 67.45 24.25
N GLU A 195 21.65 66.47 25.08
CA GLU A 195 21.97 65.04 24.94
C GLU A 195 20.71 64.41 24.30
N GLU A 196 20.46 64.68 23.02
CA GLU A 196 19.20 64.24 22.35
C GLU A 196 19.41 63.66 20.94
N ALA A 197 20.67 63.41 20.52
CA ALA A 197 20.95 62.89 19.17
C ALA A 197 21.45 61.43 19.12
N LYS A 198 21.84 60.83 20.26
CA LYS A 198 22.35 59.45 20.31
C LYS A 198 21.31 58.41 20.76
N ASP A 199 20.28 58.84 21.48
CA ASP A 199 19.22 57.96 21.99
C ASP A 199 18.07 57.75 20.99
N ALA A 200 17.88 58.66 20.02
CA ALA A 200 16.80 58.57 19.02
C ALA A 200 17.00 57.41 18.01
N ALA A 201 18.22 57.20 17.51
CA ALA A 201 18.49 56.11 16.56
C ALA A 201 18.49 54.71 17.20
N LYS A 202 18.70 54.61 18.53
CA LYS A 202 18.63 53.36 19.27
C LYS A 202 17.18 52.99 19.63
N MET A 203 16.31 53.99 19.79
CA MET A 203 14.88 53.78 20.04
C MET A 203 14.13 53.28 18.80
N GLU A 204 14.37 53.80 17.60
CA GLU A 204 13.64 53.36 16.39
C GLU A 204 13.92 51.89 16.02
N VAL A 205 15.14 51.40 16.26
CA VAL A 205 15.51 49.99 16.02
C VAL A 205 14.89 49.06 17.07
N GLU A 206 14.82 49.50 18.34
CA GLU A 206 14.15 48.74 19.41
C GLU A 206 12.62 48.75 19.24
N GLU A 207 12.03 49.84 18.74
CA GLU A 207 10.60 49.95 18.46
C GLU A 207 10.15 49.03 17.32
N ALA A 208 10.89 49.00 16.20
CA ALA A 208 10.62 48.06 15.11
C ALA A 208 10.77 46.59 15.55
N LYS A 209 11.71 46.30 16.45
CA LYS A 209 11.92 44.97 17.02
C LYS A 209 10.82 44.59 18.02
N ALA A 210 10.30 45.56 18.77
CA ALA A 210 9.17 45.39 19.67
C ALA A 210 7.86 45.14 18.90
N GLU A 211 7.63 45.82 17.77
CA GLU A 211 6.45 45.60 16.93
C GLU A 211 6.45 44.20 16.29
N VAL A 212 7.58 43.72 15.78
CA VAL A 212 7.69 42.35 15.24
C VAL A 212 7.49 41.30 16.33
N MET A 213 8.05 41.51 17.53
CA MET A 213 7.79 40.62 18.68
C MET A 213 6.34 40.66 19.15
N ALA A 214 5.69 41.83 19.14
CA ALA A 214 4.30 41.98 19.51
C ALA A 214 3.37 41.29 18.49
N ALA A 215 3.63 41.46 17.19
CA ALA A 215 2.88 40.78 16.14
C ALA A 215 3.02 39.25 16.23
N THR A 216 4.21 38.76 16.56
CA THR A 216 4.48 37.33 16.74
C THR A 216 3.77 36.79 17.99
N LYS A 217 3.85 37.50 19.12
CA LYS A 217 3.14 37.13 20.37
C LYS A 217 1.62 37.16 20.21
N ILE A 218 1.07 38.12 19.45
CA ILE A 218 -0.37 38.17 19.17
C ILE A 218 -0.81 37.00 18.30
N ARG A 219 0.01 36.57 17.33
CA ARG A 219 -0.26 35.39 16.50
C ARG A 219 -0.20 34.09 17.31
N GLU A 220 0.81 33.94 18.17
CA GLU A 220 0.93 32.80 19.09
C GLU A 220 -0.21 32.77 20.11
N ALA A 221 -0.59 33.91 20.70
CA ALA A 221 -1.71 34.01 21.62
C ALA A 221 -3.05 33.70 20.94
N LYS A 222 -3.25 34.09 19.67
CA LYS A 222 -4.43 33.72 18.89
C LYS A 222 -4.46 32.23 18.55
N LEU A 223 -3.31 31.60 18.31
CA LEU A 223 -3.23 30.14 18.13
C LEU A 223 -3.59 29.42 19.45
N ALA A 224 -2.98 29.83 20.56
CA ALA A 224 -3.23 29.25 21.88
C ALA A 224 -4.70 29.42 22.33
N ALA A 225 -5.30 30.58 22.09
CA ALA A 225 -6.72 30.82 22.41
C ALA A 225 -7.69 30.02 21.53
N ARG A 226 -7.26 29.56 20.34
CA ARG A 226 -8.05 28.70 19.47
C ARG A 226 -7.98 27.22 19.89
N GLU A 227 -6.89 26.81 20.53
CA GLU A 227 -6.70 25.45 21.05
C GLU A 227 -7.47 25.19 22.35
N ASP A 228 -7.68 26.22 23.19
CA ASP A 228 -8.35 26.08 24.50
C ASP A 228 -9.85 26.42 24.45
N ASN A 229 -10.54 26.14 23.34
CA ASN A 229 -12.01 26.25 23.31
C ASN A 229 -12.63 25.05 24.07
N PRO A 230 -13.22 25.26 25.26
CA PRO A 230 -13.73 24.18 26.10
C PRO A 230 -14.84 23.37 25.43
N GLU A 231 -15.63 23.96 24.52
CA GLU A 231 -16.66 23.23 23.78
C GLU A 231 -16.06 22.19 22.81
N ARG A 232 -14.93 22.51 22.18
CA ARG A 232 -14.20 21.56 21.31
C ARG A 232 -13.64 20.40 22.15
N ARG A 233 -13.14 20.68 23.35
CA ARG A 233 -12.64 19.67 24.28
C ARG A 233 -13.75 18.71 24.73
N LEU A 234 -14.91 19.26 25.11
CA LEU A 234 -16.07 18.45 25.51
C LEU A 234 -16.57 17.57 24.35
N ARG A 235 -16.68 18.12 23.13
CA ARG A 235 -17.06 17.33 21.95
C ARG A 235 -16.09 16.18 21.69
N ARG A 236 -14.78 16.42 21.73
CA ARG A 236 -13.73 15.38 21.55
C ARG A 236 -13.85 14.27 22.58
N SER A 237 -14.08 14.61 23.86
CA SER A 237 -14.20 13.60 24.92
C SER A 237 -15.46 12.74 24.84
N SER A 238 -16.58 13.26 24.30
CA SER A 238 -17.84 12.52 24.26
C SER A 238 -17.96 11.57 23.06
N LEU A 239 -17.33 11.90 21.93
CA LEU A 239 -17.54 11.18 20.67
C LEU A 239 -16.59 10.00 20.46
N ALA A 240 -15.41 9.98 21.09
CA ALA A 240 -14.60 8.76 21.16
C ALA A 240 -15.31 7.61 21.90
N SER A 241 -16.37 7.92 22.67
CA SER A 241 -17.23 6.93 23.32
C SER A 241 -18.50 6.59 22.53
N ALA A 242 -18.81 7.35 21.48
CA ALA A 242 -19.91 7.03 20.58
C ALA A 242 -19.47 5.84 19.73
N GLY A 243 -19.99 4.65 20.05
CA GLY A 243 -19.67 3.42 19.35
C GLY A 243 -19.89 3.52 17.85
N LEU A 244 -19.25 2.63 17.10
CA LEU A 244 -19.37 2.57 15.64
C LEU A 244 -20.83 2.33 15.19
N PRO A 245 -21.24 2.90 14.05
CA PRO A 245 -22.54 2.63 13.46
C PRO A 245 -22.74 1.12 13.19
N PRO A 246 -23.99 0.61 13.22
CA PRO A 246 -24.26 -0.80 12.97
C PRO A 246 -23.67 -1.29 11.64
N GLY A 247 -22.90 -2.36 11.69
CA GLY A 247 -22.24 -2.96 10.51
C GLY A 247 -20.87 -2.37 10.17
N LYS A 248 -20.51 -1.20 10.71
CA LYS A 248 -19.17 -0.61 10.58
C LYS A 248 -18.21 -1.22 11.60
N LYS A 249 -16.96 -1.40 11.18
CA LYS A 249 -15.83 -1.87 12.01
C LYS A 249 -14.82 -0.79 12.31
N TYR A 250 -14.75 0.23 11.46
CA TYR A 250 -13.73 1.27 11.52
C TYR A 250 -14.38 2.63 11.32
N HIS A 251 -13.88 3.64 12.01
CA HIS A 251 -14.26 5.03 11.80
C HIS A 251 -13.68 5.51 10.46
N TYR A 252 -12.47 5.08 10.13
CA TYR A 252 -11.83 5.40 8.87
C TYR A 252 -11.01 4.25 8.30
N PHE A 253 -10.92 4.21 6.98
CA PHE A 253 -9.93 3.44 6.23
C PHE A 253 -8.79 4.38 5.81
N LEU A 254 -7.52 4.02 6.07
CA LEU A 254 -6.38 4.83 5.67
C LEU A 254 -5.69 4.28 4.42
N SER A 255 -6.00 4.88 3.27
CA SER A 255 -5.39 4.57 1.98
C SER A 255 -4.07 5.33 1.82
N HIS A 256 -3.00 4.62 1.45
CA HIS A 256 -1.68 5.20 1.21
C HIS A 256 -0.86 4.30 0.29
N LYS A 257 0.20 4.85 -0.32
CA LYS A 257 1.21 4.05 -1.01
C LYS A 257 2.32 3.71 -0.03
N LYS A 258 2.73 2.44 0.01
CA LYS A 258 3.72 1.96 0.97
C LYS A 258 5.16 2.40 0.67
N GLU A 259 5.59 2.19 -0.57
CA GLU A 259 6.93 2.55 -1.03
C GLU A 259 6.84 3.56 -2.17
N HIS A 260 7.67 4.59 -2.08
CA HIS A 260 7.93 5.58 -3.11
C HIS A 260 9.25 5.28 -3.79
N SER A 261 9.31 5.42 -5.12
CA SER A 261 10.54 5.10 -5.87
C SER A 261 11.79 5.84 -5.39
N THR A 262 11.63 7.10 -4.97
CA THR A 262 12.73 7.98 -4.56
C THR A 262 12.80 8.15 -3.04
N LEU A 263 11.65 8.29 -2.38
CA LEU A 263 11.58 8.58 -0.93
C LEU A 263 11.51 7.33 -0.05
N GLY A 264 11.48 6.13 -0.65
CA GLY A 264 11.35 4.88 0.09
C GLY A 264 10.05 4.82 0.91
N ARG A 265 10.15 4.57 2.22
CA ARG A 265 9.00 4.38 3.14
C ARG A 265 8.49 5.67 3.79
N GLN A 266 8.88 6.83 3.25
CA GLN A 266 8.46 8.10 3.82
C GLN A 266 6.93 8.31 3.77
N PRO A 267 6.21 7.99 2.67
CA PRO A 267 4.74 8.10 2.67
C PRO A 267 4.07 7.14 3.66
N GLU A 268 4.60 5.92 3.83
CA GLU A 268 4.15 4.98 4.87
C GLU A 268 4.34 5.57 6.27
N SER A 269 5.49 6.21 6.53
CA SER A 269 5.78 6.86 7.82
C SER A 269 4.82 8.00 8.12
N LEU A 270 4.47 8.81 7.11
CA LEU A 270 3.45 9.86 7.24
C LEU A 270 2.06 9.26 7.51
N ALA A 271 1.66 8.24 6.77
CA ALA A 271 0.39 7.55 6.98
C ALA A 271 0.31 6.95 8.39
N MET A 272 1.37 6.32 8.87
CA MET A 272 1.47 5.81 10.24
C MET A 272 1.33 6.93 11.28
N ALA A 273 1.99 8.08 11.09
CA ALA A 273 1.85 9.23 11.98
C ALA A 273 0.42 9.79 12.01
N VAL A 274 -0.25 9.85 10.85
CA VAL A 274 -1.66 10.23 10.76
C VAL A 274 -2.53 9.21 11.51
N HIS A 275 -2.30 7.92 11.28
CA HIS A 275 -3.03 6.84 11.95
C HIS A 275 -2.90 6.93 13.47
N ASP A 276 -1.67 6.99 13.99
CA ASP A 276 -1.39 7.08 15.43
C ASP A 276 -2.04 8.31 16.05
N SER A 277 -1.99 9.46 15.34
CA SER A 277 -2.63 10.69 15.80
C SER A 277 -4.14 10.56 15.92
N GLN A 278 -4.82 9.85 15.01
CA GLN A 278 -6.27 9.66 15.08
C GLN A 278 -6.65 8.57 16.08
N THR A 279 -5.83 7.53 16.23
CA THR A 279 -5.97 6.52 17.29
C THR A 279 -5.87 7.16 18.67
N LEU A 280 -4.91 8.07 18.87
CA LEU A 280 -4.79 8.87 20.10
C LEU A 280 -6.01 9.78 20.34
N ALA A 281 -6.68 10.22 19.28
CA ALA A 281 -7.93 10.97 19.36
C ALA A 281 -9.16 10.08 19.64
N GLY A 282 -8.98 8.75 19.73
CA GLY A 282 -10.01 7.78 20.07
C GLY A 282 -10.70 7.14 18.87
N PHE A 283 -10.23 7.38 17.65
CA PHE A 283 -10.77 6.72 16.46
C PHE A 283 -10.14 5.34 16.25
N VAL A 284 -10.98 4.37 15.93
CA VAL A 284 -10.57 3.05 15.43
C VAL A 284 -10.45 3.11 13.91
N GLY A 285 -9.23 3.07 13.37
CA GLY A 285 -8.98 3.06 11.92
C GLY A 285 -8.50 1.70 11.40
N PHE A 286 -8.72 1.43 10.12
CA PHE A 286 -8.03 0.36 9.40
C PHE A 286 -6.79 0.92 8.71
N PHE A 287 -5.63 0.28 8.92
CA PHE A 287 -4.34 0.64 8.33
C PHE A 287 -3.58 -0.64 8.00
N ASP A 288 -3.23 -0.84 6.73
CA ASP A 288 -2.48 -2.03 6.31
C ASP A 288 -0.99 -1.90 6.63
N VAL A 289 -0.56 -2.58 7.69
CA VAL A 289 0.85 -2.65 8.11
C VAL A 289 1.59 -3.79 7.41
N ASP A 290 0.88 -4.84 6.96
CA ASP A 290 1.47 -6.17 6.70
C ASP A 290 1.76 -6.50 5.22
N ASP A 291 1.97 -5.47 4.38
CA ASP A 291 2.31 -5.59 2.94
C ASP A 291 1.23 -6.33 2.12
N LEU A 292 -0.03 -6.35 2.55
CA LEU A 292 -1.10 -7.10 1.88
C LEU A 292 -0.79 -8.60 1.64
N LYS A 293 0.20 -9.21 2.33
CA LYS A 293 0.64 -10.60 2.02
C LYS A 293 -0.45 -11.65 2.19
N THR A 294 -1.51 -11.31 2.93
CA THR A 294 -2.63 -12.19 3.28
C THR A 294 -3.99 -11.61 2.91
N ILE A 295 -4.06 -10.36 2.43
CA ILE A 295 -5.34 -9.66 2.18
C ILE A 295 -5.66 -9.73 0.69
N THR A 296 -6.81 -10.31 0.35
CA THR A 296 -7.29 -10.33 -1.03
C THR A 296 -7.94 -8.99 -1.39
N SER A 297 -8.05 -8.67 -2.68
CA SER A 297 -8.78 -7.48 -3.16
C SER A 297 -10.21 -7.40 -2.63
N GLU A 298 -10.88 -8.54 -2.48
CA GLU A 298 -12.26 -8.60 -1.99
C GLU A 298 -12.34 -8.24 -0.51
N GLN A 299 -11.38 -8.74 0.29
CA GLN A 299 -11.28 -8.41 1.70
C GLN A 299 -10.98 -6.92 1.90
N LEU A 300 -10.07 -6.36 1.09
CA LEU A 300 -9.76 -4.94 1.12
C LEU A 300 -10.99 -4.08 0.79
N ALA A 301 -11.75 -4.44 -0.26
CA ALA A 301 -12.99 -3.74 -0.61
C ALA A 301 -14.08 -3.89 0.47
N GLU A 302 -14.12 -5.01 1.19
CA GLU A 302 -15.00 -5.22 2.34
C GLU A 302 -14.58 -4.32 3.51
N ASP A 303 -13.29 -4.22 3.83
CA ASP A 303 -12.81 -3.37 4.92
C ASP A 303 -13.00 -1.88 4.62
N VAL A 304 -12.89 -1.47 3.35
CA VAL A 304 -13.34 -0.15 2.89
C VAL A 304 -14.84 0.02 3.17
N ARG A 305 -15.70 -0.91 2.70
CA ARG A 305 -17.16 -0.85 2.93
C ARG A 305 -17.56 -0.80 4.40
N ARG A 306 -16.78 -1.42 5.28
CA ARG A 306 -16.97 -1.46 6.73
C ARG A 306 -16.38 -0.26 7.47
N SER A 307 -15.80 0.70 6.75
CA SER A 307 -15.31 1.95 7.30
C SER A 307 -16.35 3.06 7.13
N CYS A 308 -16.45 4.00 8.09
CA CYS A 308 -17.38 5.13 7.98
C CYS A 308 -16.87 6.17 6.97
N ALA A 309 -15.57 6.43 6.97
CA ALA A 309 -14.90 7.36 6.06
C ALA A 309 -13.63 6.75 5.48
N MET A 310 -13.04 7.40 4.47
CA MET A 310 -11.71 7.09 3.97
C MET A 310 -10.82 8.32 4.11
N VAL A 311 -9.60 8.12 4.59
CA VAL A 311 -8.53 9.12 4.60
C VAL A 311 -7.47 8.65 3.62
N VAL A 312 -7.04 9.53 2.71
CA VAL A 312 -6.08 9.20 1.66
C VAL A 312 -4.85 10.08 1.81
N VAL A 313 -3.68 9.48 1.99
CA VAL A 313 -2.40 10.19 1.97
C VAL A 313 -1.86 10.19 0.54
N LEU A 314 -1.72 11.38 -0.02
CA LEU A 314 -1.36 11.63 -1.41
C LEU A 314 0.05 12.19 -1.54
N HIS A 315 0.78 11.63 -2.49
CA HIS A 315 1.99 12.17 -3.10
C HIS A 315 1.95 11.90 -4.63
N ASP A 316 3.02 12.25 -5.32
CA ASP A 316 3.17 12.22 -6.79
C ASP A 316 3.14 10.82 -7.45
N GLU A 317 3.25 9.72 -6.68
CA GLU A 317 3.10 8.35 -7.19
C GLU A 317 1.90 7.60 -6.62
N THR A 318 1.14 8.20 -5.70
CA THR A 318 -0.04 7.54 -5.10
C THR A 318 -1.09 7.29 -6.19
N CYS A 319 -1.30 8.28 -7.07
CA CYS A 319 -2.22 8.18 -8.20
C CYS A 319 -1.87 7.06 -9.19
N ALA A 320 -0.61 6.61 -9.23
CA ALA A 320 -0.17 5.51 -10.09
C ALA A 320 -0.30 4.13 -9.43
N SER A 321 -0.64 4.06 -8.14
CA SER A 321 -0.81 2.80 -7.41
C SER A 321 -2.13 2.13 -7.78
N SER A 322 -2.07 0.94 -8.38
CA SER A 322 -3.27 0.16 -8.73
C SER A 322 -4.10 -0.21 -7.49
N TRP A 323 -3.45 -0.50 -6.36
CA TRP A 323 -4.10 -0.78 -5.09
C TRP A 323 -4.85 0.44 -4.54
N CYS A 324 -4.23 1.61 -4.52
CA CYS A 324 -4.90 2.83 -4.07
C CYS A 324 -6.09 3.16 -4.97
N GLN A 325 -5.93 3.08 -6.30
CA GLN A 325 -7.04 3.29 -7.24
C GLN A 325 -8.21 2.33 -6.99
N PHE A 326 -7.92 1.06 -6.71
CA PHE A 326 -8.93 0.05 -6.35
C PHE A 326 -9.67 0.43 -5.07
N GLU A 327 -8.96 0.82 -4.01
CA GLU A 327 -9.55 1.27 -2.74
C GLU A 327 -10.46 2.49 -2.96
N TRP A 328 -10.00 3.48 -3.72
CA TRP A 328 -10.78 4.69 -4.01
C TRP A 328 -12.04 4.35 -4.78
N LYS A 329 -11.96 3.41 -5.75
CA LYS A 329 -13.14 2.97 -6.48
C LYS A 329 -14.12 2.22 -5.58
N ALA A 330 -13.62 1.41 -4.65
CA ALA A 330 -14.46 0.74 -3.67
C ALA A 330 -15.17 1.75 -2.74
N ALA A 331 -14.48 2.82 -2.32
CA ALA A 331 -15.07 3.90 -1.53
C ALA A 331 -16.15 4.66 -2.31
N GLU A 332 -15.87 5.02 -3.57
CA GLU A 332 -16.84 5.69 -4.45
C GLU A 332 -18.12 4.85 -4.64
N LEU A 333 -17.97 3.56 -4.95
CA LEU A 333 -19.10 2.64 -5.13
C LEU A 333 -19.90 2.43 -3.84
N ALA A 334 -19.24 2.51 -2.68
CA ALA A 334 -19.88 2.40 -1.37
C ALA A 334 -20.45 3.72 -0.85
N GLY A 335 -20.26 4.84 -1.58
CA GLY A 335 -20.68 6.17 -1.12
C GLY A 335 -19.94 6.64 0.13
N ILE A 336 -18.70 6.17 0.34
CA ILE A 336 -17.91 6.52 1.53
C ILE A 336 -17.26 7.90 1.32
N PRO A 337 -17.42 8.85 2.26
CA PRO A 337 -16.78 10.14 2.18
C PRO A 337 -15.26 9.99 2.26
N VAL A 338 -14.54 10.72 1.40
CA VAL A 338 -13.08 10.64 1.30
C VAL A 338 -12.43 11.97 1.65
N LEU A 339 -11.43 11.95 2.53
CA LEU A 339 -10.58 13.10 2.88
C LEU A 339 -9.17 12.89 2.33
N CYS A 340 -8.70 13.83 1.51
CA CYS A 340 -7.36 13.80 0.97
C CYS A 340 -6.38 14.63 1.83
N ILE A 341 -5.23 14.03 2.13
CA ILE A 341 -4.10 14.65 2.82
C ILE A 341 -2.94 14.68 1.84
N ILE A 342 -2.40 15.85 1.54
CA ILE A 342 -1.28 16.01 0.61
C ILE A 342 0.01 16.16 1.41
N ASP A 343 1.00 15.31 1.12
CA ASP A 343 2.35 15.47 1.67
C ASP A 343 3.08 16.65 1.00
N ALA A 344 2.88 17.84 1.57
CA ALA A 344 3.44 19.07 1.03
C ALA A 344 4.93 19.27 1.40
N ASN A 345 5.51 18.40 2.22
CA ASN A 345 6.96 18.41 2.45
C ASN A 345 7.72 17.84 1.24
N HIS A 346 7.14 16.87 0.54
CA HIS A 346 7.85 16.10 -0.50
C HIS A 346 7.20 16.16 -1.89
N ALA A 347 5.92 16.51 -1.99
CA ALA A 347 5.22 16.54 -3.26
C ALA A 347 4.76 17.96 -3.62
N CYS A 348 4.88 18.30 -4.92
CA CYS A 348 4.30 19.54 -5.43
C CYS A 348 2.78 19.43 -5.45
N ARG A 349 2.11 20.24 -4.61
CA ARG A 349 0.64 20.26 -4.47
C ARG A 349 -0.10 20.32 -5.81
N THR A 350 0.31 21.22 -6.71
CA THR A 350 -0.36 21.41 -7.99
C THR A 350 -0.28 20.15 -8.86
N THR A 351 0.87 19.48 -8.87
CA THR A 351 1.07 18.24 -9.62
C THR A 351 0.19 17.12 -9.08
N VAL A 352 0.18 16.92 -7.75
CA VAL A 352 -0.63 15.87 -7.11
C VAL A 352 -2.12 16.08 -7.38
N LEU A 353 -2.61 17.32 -7.23
CA LEU A 353 -4.02 17.64 -7.47
C LEU A 353 -4.44 17.43 -8.93
N GLU A 354 -3.56 17.76 -9.89
CA GLU A 354 -3.84 17.53 -11.31
C GLU A 354 -3.87 16.03 -11.63
N GLN A 355 -2.95 15.24 -11.04
CA GLN A 355 -2.99 13.77 -11.16
C GLN A 355 -4.27 13.18 -10.58
N VAL A 356 -4.69 13.62 -9.38
CA VAL A 356 -5.94 13.17 -8.74
C VAL A 356 -7.14 13.49 -9.61
N LYS A 357 -7.20 14.70 -10.16
CA LYS A 357 -8.28 15.12 -11.07
C LYS A 357 -8.33 14.25 -12.33
N GLN A 358 -7.20 13.78 -12.83
CA GLN A 358 -7.14 12.92 -14.01
C GLN A 358 -7.49 11.46 -13.69
N CYS A 359 -7.02 10.93 -12.55
CA CYS A 359 -7.20 9.51 -12.22
C CYS A 359 -8.53 9.24 -11.52
N ASN A 360 -8.95 10.09 -10.58
CA ASN A 360 -10.14 9.86 -9.79
C ASN A 360 -10.78 11.17 -9.24
N PRO A 361 -11.61 11.86 -10.04
CA PRO A 361 -12.19 13.14 -9.68
C PRO A 361 -13.03 13.15 -8.39
N HIS A 362 -13.60 12.01 -7.96
CA HIS A 362 -14.44 11.95 -6.76
C HIS A 362 -13.67 12.28 -5.47
N LEU A 363 -12.35 12.12 -5.47
CA LEU A 363 -11.49 12.50 -4.35
C LEU A 363 -11.48 14.02 -4.09
N MET A 364 -11.87 14.82 -5.09
CA MET A 364 -11.89 16.28 -5.02
C MET A 364 -13.20 16.86 -4.46
N VAL A 365 -14.15 16.01 -4.06
CA VAL A 365 -15.44 16.45 -3.51
C VAL A 365 -15.27 17.18 -2.17
N ASN A 366 -14.35 16.71 -1.34
CA ASN A 366 -14.04 17.32 -0.04
C ASN A 366 -12.80 18.21 -0.10
N GLN A 367 -12.73 19.18 0.80
CA GLN A 367 -11.53 20.01 0.95
C GLN A 367 -10.37 19.15 1.44
N TRP A 368 -9.25 19.18 0.70
CA TRP A 368 -8.02 18.50 1.09
C TRP A 368 -7.26 19.26 2.17
N ILE A 369 -6.42 18.53 2.90
CA ILE A 369 -5.54 19.07 3.94
C ILE A 369 -4.09 19.01 3.46
N SER A 370 -3.38 20.13 3.57
CA SER A 370 -1.94 20.17 3.33
C SER A 370 -1.21 19.72 4.60
N TYR A 371 -0.44 18.65 4.52
CA TYR A 371 0.39 18.18 5.62
C TYR A 371 1.83 18.67 5.44
N ILE A 372 2.32 19.41 6.43
CA ILE A 372 3.69 19.93 6.53
C ILE A 372 4.14 19.67 7.97
N ASP A 373 5.40 19.29 8.18
CA ASP A 373 5.88 18.86 9.50
C ASP A 373 5.74 19.94 10.59
N SER A 374 5.88 21.21 10.18
CA SER A 374 5.69 22.38 11.05
C SER A 374 4.22 22.64 11.41
N TYR A 375 3.27 22.12 10.63
CA TYR A 375 1.82 22.29 10.81
C TYR A 375 1.10 20.96 11.09
N ARG A 376 1.82 19.91 11.51
CA ARG A 376 1.24 18.58 11.76
C ARG A 376 0.11 18.59 12.78
N HIS A 377 0.21 19.43 13.82
CA HIS A 377 -0.84 19.54 14.85
C HIS A 377 -2.14 20.13 14.28
N ASP A 378 -2.02 21.18 13.47
CA ASP A 378 -3.16 21.80 12.78
C ASP A 378 -3.79 20.83 11.76
N ALA A 379 -2.96 20.08 11.03
CA ALA A 379 -3.43 19.06 10.10
C ALA A 379 -4.16 17.93 10.84
N SER A 380 -3.58 17.37 11.89
CA SER A 380 -4.21 16.36 12.75
C SER A 380 -5.54 16.85 13.33
N SER A 381 -5.61 18.10 13.81
CA SER A 381 -6.84 18.67 14.33
C SER A 381 -7.92 18.79 13.25
N GLN A 382 -7.56 19.17 12.03
CA GLN A 382 -8.51 19.25 10.92
C GLN A 382 -9.02 17.86 10.49
N ILE A 383 -8.14 16.86 10.47
CA ILE A 383 -8.52 15.46 10.19
C ILE A 383 -9.50 14.97 11.26
N THR A 384 -9.20 15.20 12.54
CA THR A 384 -10.08 14.86 13.66
C THR A 384 -11.44 15.54 13.56
N ASP A 385 -11.47 16.85 13.30
CA ASP A 385 -12.72 17.60 13.16
C ASP A 385 -13.56 17.05 11.99
N TRP A 386 -12.93 16.73 10.85
CA TRP A 386 -13.60 16.15 9.68
C TRP A 386 -14.12 14.73 9.92
N LEU A 387 -13.33 13.88 10.59
CA LEU A 387 -13.74 12.53 10.97
C LEU A 387 -14.91 12.56 11.95
N HIS A 388 -14.94 13.51 12.89
CA HIS A 388 -16.11 13.67 13.76
C HIS A 388 -17.37 13.99 12.97
N GLU A 389 -17.28 14.82 11.94
CA GLU A 389 -18.43 15.16 11.10
C GLU A 389 -18.96 13.94 10.32
N HIS A 390 -18.07 13.14 9.73
CA HIS A 390 -18.48 12.10 8.77
C HIS A 390 -18.63 10.70 9.39
N ALA A 391 -17.80 10.36 10.38
CA ALA A 391 -17.82 9.02 10.98
C ALA A 391 -18.96 8.81 11.97
N THR A 392 -19.62 9.89 12.43
CA THR A 392 -20.68 9.85 13.44
C THR A 392 -22.09 10.00 12.86
N GLN A 393 -22.19 10.47 11.60
CA GLN A 393 -23.48 10.69 10.91
C GLN A 393 -23.88 9.52 10.00
N SER A 394 -22.91 8.68 9.63
CA SER A 394 -23.11 7.46 8.82
C SER A 394 -23.59 6.31 9.68
#